data_AF-A0A5E7PI75-F1
#
_entry.id   AF-A0A5E7PI75-F1
#
_cell.length_a   1.000
_cell.length_b   1.000
_cell.length_c   1.000
_cell.angle_alpha   90.00
_cell.angle_beta   90.00
_cell.angle_gamma   90.00
#
_symmetry.space_group_name_H-M   'P 1'
#
loop_
_entity.id
_entity.type
_entity.pdbx_description
1 polymer ?
#
loop_
_entity_poly.entity_id
_entity_poly.type
_entity_poly.pdbx_seq_one_letter_code
_entity_poly.pdbx_strand_id
1 'polypeptide(L)'
;MASKTHTPAVQNPPSRDGHPACNNRQDHSGIDQQAHYVFWISGFSKGDDEGDFLRYELTVLPEFEAAILNVLGWNNLDESAYGDCLLTAEQIIKIAIAIDVQLPTDLDLFIGVRE
;
A
#
# COMPACT_ATOMS: atom_id res chain seq x y z
N MET A 1 -19.32 -38.87 -9.25
CA MET A 1 -18.78 -37.93 -10.25
C MET A 1 -19.00 -36.54 -9.70
N ALA A 2 -17.95 -35.86 -9.23
CA ALA A 2 -18.03 -34.58 -8.54
C ALA A 2 -17.73 -33.44 -9.52
N SER A 3 -18.62 -32.45 -9.61
CA SER A 3 -18.41 -31.25 -10.41
C SER A 3 -18.81 -29.99 -9.63
N LYS A 4 -17.80 -29.44 -8.95
CA LYS A 4 -17.41 -28.03 -8.80
C LYS A 4 -18.52 -27.01 -8.46
N THR A 5 -18.63 -26.71 -7.17
CA THR A 5 -19.21 -25.47 -6.66
C THR A 5 -18.29 -24.30 -7.02
N HIS A 6 -18.76 -23.40 -7.88
CA HIS A 6 -18.12 -22.11 -8.15
C HIS A 6 -18.49 -21.16 -7.00
N THR A 7 -17.55 -20.88 -6.11
CA THR A 7 -17.70 -19.86 -5.06
C THR A 7 -17.60 -18.48 -5.72
N PRO A 8 -18.58 -17.57 -5.56
CA PRO A 8 -18.44 -16.21 -6.07
C PRO A 8 -17.40 -15.45 -5.24
N ALA A 9 -16.46 -14.80 -5.93
CA ALA A 9 -15.50 -13.90 -5.33
C ALA A 9 -16.22 -12.78 -4.58
N VAL A 10 -15.85 -12.56 -3.32
CA VAL A 10 -16.24 -11.39 -2.52
C VAL A 10 -15.66 -10.16 -3.22
N GLN A 11 -16.49 -9.46 -3.97
CA GLN A 11 -16.16 -8.15 -4.53
C GLN A 11 -16.30 -7.13 -3.39
N ASN A 12 -15.17 -6.63 -2.89
CA ASN A 12 -15.17 -5.46 -2.02
C ASN A 12 -15.63 -4.21 -2.81
N PRO A 13 -16.32 -3.26 -2.17
CA PRO A 13 -16.87 -2.09 -2.85
C PRO A 13 -15.74 -1.23 -3.46
N PRO A 14 -16.00 -0.57 -4.61
CA PRO A 14 -15.02 0.30 -5.25
C PRO A 14 -14.70 1.50 -4.34
N SER A 15 -13.41 1.83 -4.26
CA SER A 15 -12.93 3.07 -3.63
C SER A 15 -13.60 4.27 -4.31
N ARG A 16 -14.15 5.19 -3.53
CA ARG A 16 -14.99 6.32 -4.01
C ARG A 16 -14.23 7.33 -4.86
N ASP A 17 -12.90 7.25 -4.89
CA ASP A 17 -12.01 8.29 -5.41
C ASP A 17 -11.30 7.92 -6.72
N GLY A 18 -11.76 6.89 -7.44
CA GLY A 18 -11.21 6.51 -8.75
C GLY A 18 -9.77 5.98 -8.73
N HIS A 19 -9.08 6.04 -7.59
CA HIS A 19 -7.79 5.41 -7.38
C HIS A 19 -7.96 3.92 -7.08
N PRO A 20 -7.23 3.03 -7.76
CA PRO A 20 -7.25 1.62 -7.44
C PRO A 20 -6.76 1.42 -6.01
N ALA A 21 -7.55 0.70 -5.21
CA ALA A 21 -7.10 0.26 -3.90
C ALA A 21 -5.85 -0.63 -4.07
N CYS A 22 -4.94 -0.57 -3.09
CA CYS A 22 -3.67 -1.30 -3.07
C CYS A 22 -3.80 -2.81 -3.37
N ASN A 23 -4.99 -3.39 -3.20
CA ASN A 23 -5.24 -4.83 -3.18
C ASN A 23 -5.63 -5.45 -4.53
N ASN A 24 -5.46 -4.75 -5.66
CA ASN A 24 -6.04 -5.18 -6.94
C ASN A 24 -5.02 -5.17 -8.11
N ARG A 25 -4.17 -6.21 -8.22
CA ARG A 25 -3.29 -6.41 -9.39
C ARG A 25 -3.27 -7.85 -9.91
N GLN A 26 -3.17 -7.97 -11.24
CA GLN A 26 -2.96 -9.21 -12.00
C GLN A 26 -1.47 -9.52 -12.15
N ASP A 27 -1.15 -10.78 -11.80
CA ASP A 27 0.12 -11.51 -11.90
C ASP A 27 1.09 -11.07 -13.01
N HIS A 28 2.30 -10.67 -12.61
CA HIS A 28 3.46 -10.68 -13.49
C HIS A 28 4.68 -11.21 -12.73
N SER A 29 4.97 -12.48 -12.96
CA SER A 29 6.12 -13.17 -12.40
C SER A 29 7.46 -12.70 -12.98
N GLY A 30 8.35 -12.26 -12.09
CA GLY A 30 9.78 -12.55 -12.16
C GLY A 30 10.71 -11.35 -12.26
N ILE A 31 11.54 -11.14 -11.23
CA ILE A 31 13.01 -10.94 -11.30
C ILE A 31 13.62 -11.27 -9.92
N ASP A 32 14.62 -12.16 -9.89
CA ASP A 32 15.61 -12.33 -8.81
C ASP A 32 16.70 -11.28 -8.99
N GLN A 33 16.75 -10.21 -8.18
CA GLN A 33 17.95 -9.39 -7.90
C GLN A 33 17.81 -8.71 -6.53
N GLN A 34 18.86 -8.77 -5.72
CA GLN A 34 19.03 -8.18 -4.38
C GLN A 34 19.04 -6.64 -4.39
N ALA A 35 18.02 -5.99 -4.93
CA ALA A 35 17.69 -4.64 -4.53
C ALA A 35 17.00 -4.75 -3.17
N HIS A 36 17.60 -4.15 -2.14
CA HIS A 36 16.95 -3.98 -0.84
C HIS A 36 15.86 -2.93 -1.01
N TYR A 37 14.78 -3.30 -1.69
CA TYR A 37 13.60 -2.47 -1.82
C TYR A 37 13.06 -2.21 -0.43
N VAL A 38 12.98 -0.94 -0.05
CA VAL A 38 12.41 -0.53 1.22
C VAL A 38 11.07 0.13 1.01
N PHE A 39 10.15 -0.12 1.93
CA PHE A 39 8.90 0.61 1.98
C PHE A 39 9.15 2.07 2.33
N TRP A 40 8.39 2.92 1.67
CA TRP A 40 8.43 4.35 1.80
C TRP A 40 7.01 4.88 1.95
N ILE A 41 6.78 5.78 2.91
CA ILE A 41 5.51 6.48 3.08
C ILE A 41 5.74 7.95 2.78
N SER A 42 5.06 8.47 1.77
CA SER A 42 4.99 9.90 1.45
C SER A 42 3.69 10.49 1.94
N GLY A 43 3.69 11.76 2.33
CA GLY A 43 2.48 12.50 2.68
C GLY A 43 2.39 13.81 1.94
N PHE A 44 1.21 14.07 1.37
CA PHE A 44 0.89 15.27 0.62
C PHE A 44 -0.27 16.02 1.26
N SER A 45 -0.36 17.32 0.97
CA SER A 45 -1.45 18.16 1.49
C SER A 45 -2.77 17.69 0.86
N LYS A 46 -3.86 17.66 1.63
CA LYS A 46 -5.18 17.27 1.10
C LYS A 46 -5.71 18.36 0.18
N GLY A 47 -6.08 18.00 -1.05
CA GLY A 47 -6.73 18.88 -2.02
C GLY A 47 -5.79 19.52 -3.06
N ASP A 48 -6.39 20.22 -4.02
CA ASP A 48 -5.75 20.88 -5.19
C ASP A 48 -4.99 22.19 -4.80
N ASP A 49 -4.45 22.26 -3.57
CA ASP A 49 -3.62 23.40 -3.18
C ASP A 49 -2.34 23.39 -4.03
N GLU A 50 -2.06 24.52 -4.70
CA GLU A 50 -1.04 24.68 -5.73
C GLU A 50 0.29 23.99 -5.37
N GLY A 51 0.45 22.77 -5.90
CA GLY A 51 1.60 21.90 -5.73
C GLY A 51 1.37 20.78 -4.72
N ASP A 52 1.28 19.55 -5.23
CA ASP A 52 1.48 18.30 -4.49
C ASP A 52 2.91 18.23 -3.96
N PHE A 53 3.24 19.09 -3.00
CA PHE A 53 4.53 19.11 -2.35
C PHE A 53 4.57 18.02 -1.30
N LEU A 54 5.64 17.23 -1.33
CA LEU A 54 5.95 16.27 -0.28
C LEU A 54 6.07 17.02 1.06
N ARG A 55 5.16 16.72 1.98
CA ARG A 55 5.13 17.30 3.35
C ARG A 55 5.70 16.33 4.38
N TYR A 56 5.63 15.04 4.09
CA TYR A 56 6.03 13.99 5.00
C TYR A 56 6.70 12.86 4.23
N GLU A 57 7.74 12.28 4.83
CA GLU A 57 8.49 11.16 4.30
C GLU A 57 8.88 10.26 5.46
N LEU A 58 8.63 8.96 5.33
CA LEU A 58 9.09 7.95 6.26
C LEU A 58 9.62 6.74 5.50
N THR A 59 10.88 6.41 5.76
CA THR A 59 11.46 5.14 5.32
C THR A 59 11.12 4.08 6.36
N VAL A 60 10.46 3.01 5.93
CA VAL A 60 10.14 1.90 6.81
C VAL A 60 11.33 0.94 6.88
N LEU A 61 11.69 0.54 8.09
CA LEU A 61 12.77 -0.42 8.30
C LEU A 61 12.35 -1.83 7.82
N PRO A 62 13.29 -2.64 7.31
CA PRO A 62 13.00 -4.00 6.82
C PRO A 62 12.36 -4.91 7.88
N GLU A 63 12.61 -4.67 9.17
CA GLU A 63 12.00 -5.44 10.27
C GLU A 63 10.46 -5.31 10.33
N PHE A 64 9.91 -4.21 9.79
CA PHE A 64 8.48 -3.97 9.75
C PHE A 64 7.84 -4.36 8.40
N GLU A 65 8.63 -4.78 7.42
CA GLU A 65 8.17 -5.09 6.06
C GLU A 65 7.02 -6.10 6.08
N ALA A 66 7.19 -7.21 6.79
CA ALA A 66 6.16 -8.25 6.91
C ALA A 66 4.85 -7.72 7.53
N ALA A 67 4.96 -6.77 8.47
CA ALA A 67 3.79 -6.17 9.10
C ALA A 67 3.07 -5.22 8.15
N ILE A 68 3.81 -4.41 7.39
CA ILE A 68 3.27 -3.54 6.34
C ILE A 68 2.56 -4.37 5.28
N LEU A 69 3.22 -5.40 4.74
CA LEU A 69 2.67 -6.33 3.75
C LEU A 69 1.33 -6.90 4.21
N ASN A 70 1.25 -7.35 5.47
CA ASN A 70 0.01 -7.87 6.05
C ASN A 70 -1.11 -6.82 6.16
N VAL A 71 -0.78 -5.55 6.43
CA VAL A 71 -1.78 -4.46 6.47
C VAL A 71 -2.27 -4.08 5.07
N LEU A 72 -1.37 -4.10 4.08
CA LEU A 72 -1.70 -3.82 2.67
C LEU A 72 -2.43 -5.00 2.00
N GLY A 73 -2.29 -6.20 2.56
CA GLY A 73 -2.77 -7.45 1.96
C GLY A 73 -1.89 -7.93 0.82
N TRP A 74 -0.61 -7.58 0.84
CA TRP A 74 0.39 -7.95 -0.16
C TRP A 74 1.18 -9.17 0.32
N ASN A 75 1.49 -10.14 -0.56
CA ASN A 75 2.37 -11.25 -0.18
C ASN A 75 3.85 -10.88 -0.24
N ASN A 76 4.22 -9.94 -1.11
CA ASN A 76 5.60 -9.54 -1.37
C ASN A 76 5.67 -8.14 -2.01
N LEU A 77 6.84 -7.51 -1.99
CA LEU A 77 7.09 -6.17 -2.56
C LEU A 77 6.77 -6.08 -4.07
N ASP A 78 6.83 -7.21 -4.78
CA ASP A 78 6.45 -7.33 -6.19
C ASP A 78 4.94 -7.10 -6.43
N GLU A 79 4.10 -7.23 -5.39
CA GLU A 79 2.68 -6.89 -5.45
C GLU A 79 2.40 -5.38 -5.31
N SER A 80 3.43 -4.56 -5.05
CA SER A 80 3.26 -3.11 -5.12
C SER A 80 2.79 -2.73 -6.53
N ALA A 81 1.74 -1.91 -6.60
CA ALA A 81 1.36 -1.31 -7.87
C ALA A 81 2.57 -0.53 -8.43
N TYR A 82 2.71 -0.42 -9.75
CA TYR A 82 3.70 0.49 -10.33
C TYR A 82 3.37 1.91 -9.85
N GLY A 83 4.07 2.40 -8.82
CA GLY A 83 3.85 3.71 -8.20
C GLY A 83 3.35 3.66 -6.76
N ASP A 84 3.15 4.84 -6.19
CA ASP A 84 2.71 5.02 -4.80
C ASP A 84 1.21 4.73 -4.68
N CYS A 85 0.82 3.95 -3.67
CA CYS A 85 -0.58 3.66 -3.40
C CYS A 85 -1.13 4.51 -2.26
N LEU A 86 -2.28 5.15 -2.45
CA LEU A 86 -2.95 5.91 -1.40
C LEU A 86 -3.42 4.99 -0.25
N LEU A 87 -3.03 5.33 0.98
CA LEU A 87 -3.41 4.63 2.20
C LEU A 87 -4.77 5.12 2.69
N THR A 88 -5.66 4.19 3.00
CA THR A 88 -6.92 4.51 3.71
C THR A 88 -6.65 4.83 5.18
N ALA A 89 -7.55 5.58 5.83
CA ALA A 89 -7.44 5.91 7.26
C ALA A 89 -7.27 4.65 8.15
N GLU A 90 -7.92 3.54 7.81
CA GLU A 90 -7.75 2.27 8.53
C GLU A 90 -6.33 1.71 8.37
N GLN A 91 -5.79 1.73 7.15
CA GLN A 91 -4.43 1.28 6.89
C GLN A 91 -3.40 2.17 7.59
N ILE A 92 -3.59 3.50 7.58
CA ILE A 92 -2.71 4.45 8.29
C ILE A 92 -2.63 4.08 9.77
N ILE A 93 -3.77 3.84 10.43
CA ILE A 93 -3.80 3.45 11.84
C ILE A 93 -3.09 2.12 12.08
N LYS A 94 -3.38 1.10 11.25
CA LYS A 94 -2.76 -0.22 11.38
C LYS A 94 -1.25 -0.18 11.16
N ILE A 95 -0.78 0.60 10.17
CA ILE A 95 0.64 0.79 9.89
C ILE A 95 1.31 1.53 11.05
N ALA A 96 0.71 2.62 11.53
CA ALA A 96 1.23 3.40 12.66
C ALA A 96 1.47 2.53 13.90
N ILE A 97 0.53 1.62 14.19
CA ILE A 97 0.66 0.63 15.28
C ILE A 97 1.75 -0.39 14.97
N ALA A 98 1.81 -0.89 13.73
CA ALA A 98 2.76 -1.93 13.32
C ALA A 98 4.22 -1.48 13.40
N ILE A 99 4.49 -0.21 13.07
CA ILE A 99 5.85 0.37 13.06
C ILE A 99 6.15 1.21 14.29
N ASP A 100 5.22 1.29 15.25
CA ASP A 100 5.30 2.11 16.47
C ASP A 100 5.62 3.60 16.21
N VAL A 101 5.05 4.16 15.12
CA VAL A 101 5.22 5.58 14.73
C VAL A 101 3.86 6.24 14.54
N GLN A 102 3.73 7.48 15.01
CA GLN A 102 2.55 8.29 14.70
C GLN A 102 2.62 8.81 13.26
N LEU A 103 1.69 8.36 12.43
CA LEU A 103 1.50 8.86 11.07
C LEU A 103 0.54 10.07 11.05
N PRO A 104 0.80 11.09 10.21
CA PRO A 104 -0.06 12.27 10.15
C PRO A 104 -1.39 11.94 9.47
N THR A 105 -2.51 12.24 10.13
CA THR A 105 -3.87 11.99 9.62
C THR A 105 -4.43 13.15 8.79
N ASP A 106 -3.81 14.33 8.88
CA ASP A 106 -4.18 15.52 8.12
C ASP A 106 -3.62 15.55 6.69
N LEU A 107 -2.77 14.58 6.35
CA LEU A 107 -2.19 14.42 5.01
C LEU A 107 -2.82 13.23 4.28
N ASP A 108 -2.79 13.28 2.95
CA ASP A 108 -3.00 12.08 2.13
C ASP A 108 -1.67 11.32 2.09
N LEU A 109 -1.66 10.13 2.71
CA LEU A 109 -0.48 9.30 2.81
C LEU A 109 -0.47 8.24 1.72
N PHE A 110 0.66 8.11 1.05
CA PHE A 110 0.89 7.11 0.02
C PHE A 110 2.01 6.18 0.47
N ILE A 111 1.95 4.90 0.07
CA ILE A 111 3.00 3.93 0.31
C ILE A 111 3.54 3.41 -1.02
N GLY A 112 4.86 3.38 -1.15
CA GLY A 112 5.56 2.87 -2.31
C GLY A 112 6.75 2.02 -1.91
N VAL A 113 7.42 1.48 -2.93
CA VAL A 113 8.71 0.79 -2.79
C VAL A 113 9.76 1.61 -3.52
N ARG A 114 10.96 1.73 -2.92
CA ARG A 114 12.09 2.42 -3.54
C ARG A 114 13.35 1.56 -3.49
N GLU A 115 14.19 1.68 -4.52
CA GLU A 115 15.52 1.06 -4.62
C GLU A 115 16.60 1.77 -3.79
#